data_AF-W1Y3X9-F1
#
_entry.id   AF-W1Y3X9-F1
#
_cell.length_a   1.000
_cell.length_b   1.000
_cell.length_c   1.000
_cell.angle_alpha   90.00
_cell.angle_beta   90.00
_cell.angle_gamma   90.00
#
_symmetry.space_group_name_H-M   'P 1'
#
loop_
_entity.id
_entity.type
_entity.pdbx_description
1 polymer ?
#
loop_
_entity_poly.entity_id
_entity_poly.type
_entity_poly.pdbx_seq_one_letter_code
_entity_poly.pdbx_strand_id
1 'polypeptide(L)'
;RTIAKELGAGLVVMEMVSDKGIQYNNEKTLHMLHIDEGENPVSIQLFGSDEDSLARAAEFIQENTKTDIVDINMGCPVNKIVKNEAGAMW
;
A
#
# COMPACT_ATOMS: atom_id res chain seq x y z
N ARG A 1 -1.98 10.01 -8.91
CA ARG A 1 -1.11 9.31 -9.88
C ARG A 1 -1.57 9.54 -11.33
N THR A 2 -2.74 10.18 -11.51
CA THR A 2 -3.37 10.64 -12.76
C THR A 2 -2.41 11.19 -13.83
N ILE A 3 -1.55 12.17 -13.51
CA ILE A 3 -0.64 12.75 -14.51
C ILE A 3 0.25 11.68 -15.16
N ALA A 4 0.76 10.72 -14.38
CA ALA A 4 1.59 9.64 -14.93
C ALA A 4 0.79 8.74 -15.87
N LYS A 5 -0.49 8.46 -15.55
CA LYS A 5 -1.41 7.72 -16.42
C LYS A 5 -1.71 8.46 -17.72
N GLU A 6 -1.99 9.76 -17.64
CA GLU A 6 -2.21 10.62 -18.80
C GLU A 6 -1.00 10.66 -19.75
N LEU A 7 0.21 10.51 -19.19
CA LEU A 7 1.46 10.42 -19.94
C LEU A 7 1.84 8.99 -20.38
N GLY A 8 0.94 8.02 -20.22
CA GLY A 8 1.09 6.67 -20.75
C GLY A 8 1.71 5.65 -19.81
N ALA A 9 1.77 5.90 -18.49
CA ALA A 9 2.23 4.88 -17.55
C ALA A 9 1.33 3.63 -17.57
N GLY A 10 1.94 2.47 -17.78
CA GLY A 10 1.25 1.17 -17.81
C GLY A 10 0.75 0.70 -16.44
N LEU A 11 1.45 1.12 -15.36
CA LEU A 11 1.11 0.84 -13.97
C LEU A 11 1.47 2.07 -13.14
N VAL A 12 0.63 2.38 -12.15
CA VAL A 12 0.98 3.33 -11.09
C VAL A 12 0.92 2.65 -9.73
N VAL A 13 1.78 3.06 -8.83
CA VAL A 13 1.84 2.55 -7.46
C VAL A 13 1.54 3.70 -6.52
N MET A 14 0.72 3.46 -5.49
CA MET A 14 0.48 4.45 -4.46
C MET A 14 1.56 4.44 -3.37
N GLU A 15 1.49 5.40 -2.46
CA GLU A 15 2.43 5.47 -1.33
C GLU A 15 2.35 4.21 -0.44
N MET A 16 3.41 3.96 0.32
CA MET A 16 3.45 2.85 1.29
C MET A 16 2.37 3.01 2.36
N VAL A 17 1.55 1.97 2.52
CA VAL A 17 0.45 1.90 3.48
C VAL A 17 0.84 0.95 4.62
N SER A 18 0.68 1.41 5.87
CA SER A 18 0.94 0.57 7.04
C SER A 18 -0.22 -0.40 7.29
N ASP A 19 0.10 -1.68 7.41
CA ASP A 19 -0.80 -2.73 7.90
C ASP A 19 -1.47 -2.37 9.25
N LYS A 20 -0.70 -1.85 10.22
CA LYS A 20 -1.20 -1.40 11.52
C LYS A 20 -2.06 -0.16 11.39
N GLY A 21 -1.74 0.72 10.43
CA GLY A 21 -2.59 1.86 10.11
C GLY A 21 -3.99 1.43 9.69
N ILE A 22 -4.10 0.38 8.86
CA ILE A 22 -5.38 -0.22 8.48
C ILE A 22 -6.03 -0.89 9.70
N GLN A 23 -5.28 -1.76 10.42
CA GLN A 23 -5.78 -2.51 11.57
C GLN A 23 -6.41 -1.60 12.65
N TYR A 24 -5.82 -0.42 12.89
CA TYR A 24 -6.30 0.54 13.89
C TYR A 24 -7.19 1.64 13.30
N ASN A 25 -7.70 1.48 12.08
CA ASN A 25 -8.57 2.45 11.39
C ASN A 25 -8.00 3.88 11.38
N ASN A 26 -6.71 4.01 11.14
CA ASN A 26 -6.06 5.32 11.08
C ASN A 26 -6.61 6.11 9.89
N GLU A 27 -7.27 7.25 10.15
CA GLU A 27 -7.92 8.06 9.12
C GLU A 27 -6.98 8.46 7.98
N LYS A 28 -5.72 8.81 8.29
CA LYS A 28 -4.74 9.17 7.25
C LYS A 28 -4.41 7.97 6.38
N THR A 29 -4.18 6.80 6.99
CA THR A 29 -3.92 5.56 6.24
C THR A 29 -5.11 5.17 5.38
N LEU A 30 -6.34 5.25 5.89
CA LEU A 30 -7.53 4.93 5.11
C LEU A 30 -7.75 5.91 3.96
N HIS A 31 -7.46 7.20 4.15
CA HIS A 31 -7.50 8.18 3.07
C HIS A 31 -6.48 7.86 1.96
N MET A 32 -5.31 7.30 2.28
CA MET A 32 -4.30 6.93 1.27
C MET A 32 -4.79 5.84 0.31
N LEU A 33 -5.78 5.04 0.72
CA LEU A 33 -6.38 3.97 -0.09
C LEU A 33 -7.30 4.47 -1.22
N HIS A 34 -7.56 5.79 -1.28
CA HIS A 34 -8.38 6.38 -2.33
C HIS A 34 -7.72 6.24 -3.71
N ILE A 35 -8.50 5.71 -4.65
CA ILE A 35 -8.13 5.50 -6.06
C ILE A 35 -9.10 6.32 -6.91
N ASP A 36 -8.55 7.24 -7.69
CA ASP A 36 -9.35 8.03 -8.63
C ASP A 36 -9.68 7.22 -9.90
N GLU A 37 -10.77 7.63 -10.58
CA GLU A 37 -11.13 7.03 -11.87
C GLU A 37 -10.00 7.21 -12.89
N GLY A 38 -9.68 6.13 -13.62
CA GLY A 38 -8.62 6.13 -14.64
C GLY A 38 -7.21 5.84 -14.11
N GLU A 39 -7.04 5.60 -12.80
CA GLU A 39 -5.73 5.21 -12.27
C GLU A 39 -5.35 3.76 -12.58
N ASN A 40 -6.31 2.88 -12.85
CA ASN A 40 -6.04 1.48 -13.18
C ASN A 40 -5.19 1.33 -14.48
N PRO A 41 -4.25 0.37 -14.55
CA PRO A 41 -3.83 -0.52 -13.47
C PRO A 41 -3.08 0.21 -12.34
N VAL A 42 -3.46 -0.05 -11.09
CA VAL A 42 -2.91 0.55 -9.88
C VAL A 42 -2.60 -0.49 -8.80
N SER A 43 -1.44 -0.33 -8.14
CA SER A 43 -1.02 -1.17 -7.01
C SER A 43 -1.01 -0.40 -5.68
N ILE A 44 -1.50 -1.03 -4.61
CA ILE A 44 -1.31 -0.59 -3.23
C ILE A 44 -0.15 -1.36 -2.61
N GLN A 45 0.84 -0.62 -2.10
CA GLN A 45 2.01 -1.21 -1.45
C GLN A 45 1.85 -1.20 0.06
N LEU A 46 1.74 -2.38 0.67
CA LEU A 46 1.71 -2.57 2.12
C LEU A 46 3.12 -2.64 2.70
N PHE A 47 3.26 -2.23 3.96
CA PHE A 47 4.39 -2.62 4.80
C PHE A 47 3.90 -2.96 6.21
N GLY A 48 4.61 -3.86 6.85
CA GLY A 48 4.32 -4.41 8.18
C GLY A 48 5.45 -5.35 8.59
N SER A 49 5.36 -5.99 9.75
CA SER A 49 6.38 -6.93 10.24
C SER A 49 5.84 -8.28 10.67
N ASP A 50 4.52 -8.49 10.57
CA ASP A 50 3.89 -9.78 10.81
C ASP A 50 3.05 -10.24 9.62
N GLU A 51 3.17 -11.53 9.28
CA GLU A 51 2.46 -12.16 8.17
C GLU A 51 0.94 -12.03 8.33
N ASP A 52 0.44 -12.26 9.55
CA ASP A 52 -1.00 -12.25 9.85
C ASP A 52 -1.64 -10.87 9.71
N SER A 53 -0.96 -9.78 10.07
CA SER A 53 -1.48 -8.43 9.84
C SER A 53 -1.41 -8.03 8.38
N LEU A 54 -0.34 -8.39 7.67
CA LEU A 54 -0.19 -8.11 6.24
C LEU A 54 -1.30 -8.82 5.44
N ALA A 55 -1.57 -10.09 5.75
CA ALA A 55 -2.66 -10.84 5.13
C ALA A 55 -4.03 -10.17 5.37
N ARG A 56 -4.32 -9.80 6.62
CA ARG A 56 -5.58 -9.10 6.96
C ARG A 56 -5.69 -7.73 6.31
N ALA A 57 -4.59 -6.99 6.21
CA ALA A 57 -4.56 -5.70 5.53
C ALA A 57 -4.77 -5.85 4.02
N ALA A 58 -4.22 -6.90 3.40
CA ALA A 58 -4.42 -7.22 2.00
C ALA A 58 -5.89 -7.59 1.72
N GLU A 59 -6.51 -8.41 2.56
CA GLU A 59 -7.94 -8.74 2.49
C GLU A 59 -8.79 -7.47 2.61
N PHE A 60 -8.50 -6.61 3.60
CA PHE A 60 -9.20 -5.33 3.76
C PHE A 60 -9.10 -4.46 2.49
N ILE A 61 -7.91 -4.35 1.91
CA ILE A 61 -7.70 -3.60 0.66
C ILE A 61 -8.53 -4.18 -0.49
N GLN A 62 -8.53 -5.51 -0.64
CA GLN A 62 -9.31 -6.19 -1.67
C GLN A 62 -10.81 -5.91 -1.53
N GLU A 63 -11.33 -5.91 -0.30
CA GLU A 63 -12.77 -5.72 -0.03
C GLU A 63 -13.22 -4.25 -0.14
N ASN A 64 -12.32 -3.29 0.18
CA ASN A 64 -12.70 -1.89 0.36
C ASN A 64 -12.16 -0.95 -0.74
N THR A 65 -11.41 -1.46 -1.71
CA THR A 65 -10.82 -0.66 -2.79
C THR A 65 -11.01 -1.32 -4.16
N LYS A 66 -10.66 -0.58 -5.22
CA LYS A 66 -10.65 -1.07 -6.61
C LYS A 66 -9.22 -1.28 -7.11
N THR A 67 -8.28 -1.65 -6.22
CA THR A 67 -6.90 -1.92 -6.64
C THR A 67 -6.81 -3.18 -7.50
N ASP A 68 -5.84 -3.19 -8.43
CA ASP A 68 -5.57 -4.35 -9.27
C ASP A 68 -4.48 -5.25 -8.68
N ILE A 69 -3.61 -4.70 -7.81
CA ILE A 69 -2.42 -5.39 -7.29
C ILE A 69 -2.16 -4.98 -5.84
N VAL A 70 -2.12 -5.94 -4.93
CA VAL A 70 -1.54 -5.74 -3.59
C VAL A 70 -0.06 -6.12 -3.65
N ASP A 71 0.80 -5.17 -3.30
CA ASP A 71 2.26 -5.31 -3.26
C ASP A 71 2.76 -5.25 -1.80
N ILE A 72 3.89 -5.89 -1.50
CA ILE A 72 4.50 -5.86 -0.16
C ILE A 72 5.87 -5.21 -0.27
N ASN A 73 6.07 -4.10 0.45
CA ASN A 73 7.36 -3.44 0.53
C ASN A 73 8.34 -4.27 1.37
N MET A 74 9.27 -4.93 0.68
CA MET A 74 10.40 -5.64 1.28
C MET A 74 11.74 -4.93 1.01
N GLY A 75 11.71 -3.62 0.72
CA GLY A 75 12.88 -2.91 0.17
C GLY A 75 13.23 -1.58 0.82
N CYS A 76 12.35 -0.98 1.62
CA CYS A 76 12.60 0.35 2.18
C CYS A 76 13.68 0.29 3.29
N PRO A 77 14.82 1.01 3.15
CA PRO A 77 15.89 1.02 4.15
C PRO A 77 15.73 2.13 5.20
N VAL A 78 14.65 2.93 5.13
CA VAL A 78 14.46 4.10 6.00
C VAL A 78 14.41 3.65 7.46
N ASN A 79 15.19 4.31 8.33
CA ASN A 79 15.32 3.99 9.76
C ASN A 79 13.98 3.78 10.48
N LYS A 80 12.93 4.55 10.13
CA LYS A 80 11.60 4.40 10.72
C LYS A 80 10.94 3.06 10.36
N ILE A 81 11.20 2.53 9.17
CA ILE A 81 10.60 1.28 8.67
C ILE A 81 11.40 0.09 9.20
N VAL A 82 12.72 0.11 9.05
CA VAL A 82 13.60 -1.00 9.50
C VAL A 82 13.57 -1.21 11.01
N LYS A 83 13.39 -0.15 11.81
CA LYS A 83 13.22 -0.27 13.28
C LYS A 83 11.93 -0.98 13.70
N ASN A 84 10.95 -1.05 12.80
CA ASN A 84 9.73 -1.81 13.01
C ASN A 84 9.82 -3.21 12.38
N GLU A 85 11.01 -3.69 11.99
CA GLU A 85 11.21 -5.00 11.36
C GLU A 85 10.43 -5.16 10.04
N ALA A 86 10.32 -4.06 9.28
CA ALA A 86 9.62 -4.00 8.00
C ALA A 86 10.55 -3.52 6.88
N GLY A 87 10.07 -3.51 5.63
CA GLY A 87 10.84 -3.03 4.49
C GLY A 87 12.05 -3.93 4.23
N ALA A 88 13.24 -3.35 4.12
CA ALA A 88 14.47 -4.08 3.80
C ALA A 88 14.97 -5.07 4.89
N MET A 89 14.27 -5.15 6.03
CA MET A 89 14.57 -6.06 7.14
C MET A 89 13.69 -7.32 7.18
N TRP A 90 12.73 -7.46 6.25
CA TRP A 90 11.95 -8.69 6.08
C TRP A 90 12.83 -9.87 5.70
#